data_AF-A0A0G4GU85-F1
#
_entry.id   AF-A0A0G4GU85-F1
#
_cell.length_a   1.000
_cell.length_b   1.000
_cell.length_c   1.000
_cell.angle_alpha   90.00
_cell.angle_beta   90.00
_cell.angle_gamma   90.00
#
_symmetry.space_group_name_H-M   'P 1'
#
loop_
_entity.id
_entity.type
_entity.pdbx_description
1 polymer ?
#
loop_
_entity_poly.entity_id
_entity_poly.type
_entity_poly.pdbx_seq_one_letter_code
_entity_poly.pdbx_strand_id
1 'polypeptide(L)'
;MIKNVGDATDLLLLLKDPSGPIIAAHIEGGLSPPADPTQVATTPCAVSLFSVCGAFEGDGITKIDLPKKEQDVTVAGTQGAVKDKSGEARAMVCIGDITDDSPGRLWLGIDVDGPAGDVRSCQQWVKKKELPADKKYIGTIDNKGHAMLASSFNFTAADLEIYTLQCRKRKKTDTP
;
A
#
# COMPACT_ATOMS: atom_id res chain seq x y z
N MET A 1 8.80 1.50 -12.12
CA MET A 1 9.28 0.64 -11.02
C MET A 1 8.45 -0.64 -10.90
N ILE A 2 7.12 -0.60 -10.93
CA ILE A 2 6.27 -1.82 -10.93
C ILE A 2 6.41 -2.70 -12.17
N LYS A 3 6.70 -2.12 -13.35
CA LYS A 3 7.09 -2.91 -14.53
C LYS A 3 8.32 -3.81 -14.32
N ASN A 4 9.13 -3.56 -13.29
CA ASN A 4 10.30 -4.37 -12.96
C ASN A 4 9.98 -5.50 -11.99
N VAL A 5 8.77 -5.57 -11.41
CA VAL A 5 8.38 -6.69 -10.55
C VAL A 5 7.83 -7.88 -11.35
N GLY A 6 7.49 -7.72 -12.64
CA GLY A 6 7.20 -8.85 -13.54
C GLY A 6 6.20 -9.85 -12.96
N ASP A 7 6.54 -11.15 -13.04
CA ASP A 7 5.76 -12.26 -12.45
C ASP A 7 6.06 -12.50 -10.97
N ALA A 8 6.69 -11.56 -10.28
CA ALA A 8 7.00 -11.71 -8.86
C ALA A 8 5.73 -11.81 -8.02
N THR A 9 5.76 -12.73 -7.07
CA THR A 9 4.72 -12.89 -6.06
C THR A 9 5.23 -12.46 -4.70
N ASP A 10 4.30 -12.15 -3.80
CA ASP A 10 4.56 -11.88 -2.39
C ASP A 10 5.50 -10.68 -2.22
N LEU A 11 4.94 -9.51 -2.52
CA LEU A 11 5.70 -8.27 -2.58
C LEU A 11 5.67 -7.56 -1.23
N LEU A 12 6.83 -7.09 -0.77
CA LEU A 12 6.95 -6.15 0.33
C LEU A 12 7.43 -4.80 -0.21
N LEU A 13 6.57 -3.80 -0.12
CA LEU A 13 6.89 -2.41 -0.44
C LEU A 13 7.28 -1.73 0.87
N LEU A 14 8.47 -1.14 0.93
CA LEU A 14 8.96 -0.36 2.06
C LEU A 14 9.10 1.10 1.63
N LEU A 15 8.42 2.00 2.33
CA LEU A 15 8.39 3.43 2.00
C LEU A 15 8.93 4.22 3.18
N LYS A 16 9.92 5.06 2.90
CA LYS A 16 10.51 5.97 3.88
C LYS A 16 9.95 7.37 3.68
N ASP A 17 9.20 7.84 4.66
CA ASP A 17 8.79 9.25 4.74
C ASP A 17 10.03 10.12 5.04
N PRO A 18 10.23 11.24 4.33
CA PRO A 18 11.34 12.17 4.59
C PRO A 18 11.43 12.67 6.03
N SER A 19 10.30 12.72 6.74
CA SER A 19 10.21 13.17 8.13
C SER A 19 10.58 12.07 9.15
N GLY A 20 10.86 10.84 8.70
CA GLY A 20 11.31 9.75 9.58
C GLY A 20 10.44 8.49 9.58
N PRO A 21 9.09 8.55 9.56
CA PRO A 21 8.26 7.35 9.55
C PRO A 21 8.62 6.38 8.43
N ILE A 22 8.58 5.08 8.73
CA ILE A 22 8.74 4.03 7.73
C ILE A 22 7.47 3.21 7.75
N ILE A 23 6.84 3.10 6.58
CA ILE A 23 5.64 2.30 6.39
C ILE A 23 5.94 1.16 5.42
N ALA A 24 5.15 0.10 5.49
CA ALA A 24 5.23 -0.97 4.51
C ALA A 24 3.86 -1.49 4.09
N ALA A 25 3.82 -2.09 2.91
CA ALA A 25 2.68 -2.86 2.43
C ALA A 25 3.17 -4.23 1.97
N HIS A 26 2.55 -5.28 2.48
CA HIS A 26 2.71 -6.63 1.98
C HIS A 26 1.52 -6.97 1.09
N ILE A 27 1.81 -7.50 -0.09
CA ILE A 27 0.84 -7.91 -1.10
C ILE A 27 1.10 -9.40 -1.38
N GLU A 28 0.16 -10.26 -1.01
CA GLU A 28 0.26 -11.69 -1.28
C GLU A 28 -0.07 -12.01 -2.74
N GLY A 29 0.65 -12.95 -3.31
CA GLY A 29 0.48 -13.32 -4.72
C GLY A 29 1.10 -12.32 -5.70
N GLY A 30 0.81 -12.48 -6.98
CA GLY A 30 1.39 -11.69 -8.07
C GLY A 30 0.50 -10.54 -8.50
N LEU A 31 1.13 -9.47 -9.00
CA LEU A 31 0.44 -8.36 -9.65
C LEU A 31 0.67 -8.40 -11.15
N SER A 32 -0.39 -8.59 -11.92
CA SER A 32 -0.32 -8.54 -13.37
C SER A 32 -0.72 -7.14 -13.87
N PRO A 33 0.13 -6.46 -14.66
CA PRO A 33 -0.30 -5.25 -15.35
C PRO A 33 -1.43 -5.58 -16.34
N PRO A 34 -2.31 -4.61 -16.66
CA PRO A 34 -3.34 -4.80 -17.67
C PRO A 34 -2.72 -5.02 -19.05
N ALA A 35 -3.37 -5.83 -19.89
CA ALA A 35 -2.91 -6.12 -21.24
C ALA A 35 -2.94 -4.87 -22.16
N ASP A 36 -3.92 -3.99 -21.96
CA ASP A 36 -4.01 -2.70 -22.62
C ASP A 36 -3.28 -1.64 -21.76
N PRO A 37 -2.28 -0.92 -22.30
CA PRO A 37 -1.50 0.06 -21.55
C PRO A 37 -2.31 1.25 -21.02
N THR A 38 -3.52 1.48 -21.54
CA THR A 38 -4.41 2.58 -21.11
C THR A 38 -5.37 2.18 -19.99
N GLN A 39 -5.48 0.88 -19.70
CA GLN A 39 -6.45 0.32 -18.75
C GLN A 39 -5.85 0.19 -17.34
N VAL A 40 -6.67 -0.32 -16.42
CA VAL A 40 -6.27 -0.74 -15.08
C VAL A 40 -6.59 -2.22 -14.88
N ALA A 41 -5.81 -2.90 -14.05
CA ALA A 41 -6.09 -4.25 -13.57
C ALA A 41 -6.28 -4.23 -12.05
N THR A 42 -7.40 -4.77 -11.57
CA THR A 42 -7.67 -4.96 -10.13
C THR A 42 -7.54 -6.44 -9.79
N THR A 43 -6.71 -6.75 -8.80
CA THR A 43 -6.48 -8.11 -8.32
C THR A 43 -6.91 -8.22 -6.86
N PRO A 44 -7.95 -9.02 -6.55
CA PRO A 44 -8.27 -9.37 -5.17
C PRO A 44 -7.14 -10.22 -4.59
N CYS A 45 -6.49 -9.71 -3.55
CA CYS A 45 -5.35 -10.37 -2.92
C CYS A 45 -5.21 -9.91 -1.47
N ALA A 46 -4.67 -10.78 -0.61
CA ALA A 46 -4.46 -10.42 0.77
C ALA A 46 -3.40 -9.32 0.86
N VAL A 47 -3.77 -8.23 1.53
CA VAL A 47 -2.89 -7.09 1.75
C VAL A 47 -2.78 -6.80 3.24
N SER A 48 -1.59 -6.43 3.68
CA SER A 48 -1.33 -6.00 5.06
C SER A 48 -0.51 -4.72 5.04
N LEU A 49 -0.92 -3.74 5.83
CA LEU A 49 -0.16 -2.52 6.01
C LEU A 49 0.64 -2.59 7.30
N PHE A 50 1.76 -1.89 7.35
CA PHE A 50 2.61 -1.85 8.52
C PHE A 50 3.10 -0.43 8.79
N SER A 51 3.13 -0.07 10.07
CA SER A 51 4.03 0.97 10.57
C SER A 51 5.29 0.27 11.07
N VAL A 52 6.39 0.43 10.35
CA VAL A 52 7.70 -0.10 10.76
C VAL A 52 8.28 0.76 11.88
N CYS A 53 8.12 2.08 11.81
CA CYS A 53 8.40 3.01 12.90
C CYS A 53 7.62 4.33 12.74
N GLY A 54 7.47 5.08 13.84
CA GLY A 54 6.99 6.47 13.84
C GLY A 54 5.51 6.67 14.19
N ALA A 55 4.61 5.74 13.86
CA ALA A 55 3.17 5.94 14.07
C ALA A 55 2.65 5.46 15.44
N PHE A 56 3.41 4.61 16.14
CA PHE A 56 3.03 3.99 17.41
C PHE A 56 4.11 4.20 18.47
N GLU A 57 3.70 4.24 19.74
CA GLU A 57 4.62 4.29 20.87
C GLU A 57 5.32 2.93 21.08
N GLY A 58 6.60 3.00 21.45
CA GLY A 58 7.45 1.83 21.69
C GLY A 58 8.20 1.35 20.45
N ASP A 59 8.98 0.29 20.63
CA ASP A 59 9.77 -0.30 19.56
C ASP A 59 9.00 -1.45 18.89
N GLY A 60 9.05 -1.50 17.56
CA GLY A 60 8.59 -2.66 16.78
C GLY A 60 7.65 -2.32 15.63
N ILE A 61 7.46 -3.33 14.78
CA ILE A 61 6.59 -3.25 13.60
C ILE A 61 5.16 -3.50 14.04
N THR A 62 4.27 -2.57 13.73
CA THR A 62 2.82 -2.73 13.97
C THR A 62 2.15 -3.08 12.66
N LYS A 63 1.48 -4.23 12.61
CA LYS A 63 0.63 -4.65 11.49
C LYS A 63 -0.76 -4.02 11.62
N ILE A 64 -1.31 -3.56 10.50
CA ILE A 64 -2.68 -3.08 10.36
C ILE A 64 -3.38 -3.99 9.35
N ASP A 65 -4.38 -4.72 9.82
CA ASP A 65 -5.19 -5.59 8.98
C ASP A 65 -6.32 -4.79 8.34
N LEU A 66 -6.44 -4.89 7.01
CA LEU A 66 -7.56 -4.31 6.28
C LEU A 66 -8.75 -5.29 6.30
N PRO A 67 -10.01 -4.80 6.31
CA PRO A 67 -11.17 -5.67 6.17
C PRO A 67 -11.08 -6.49 4.88
N LYS A 68 -11.41 -7.79 4.92
CA LYS A 68 -11.25 -8.70 3.78
C LYS A 68 -11.90 -8.21 2.47
N LYS A 69 -13.04 -7.54 2.57
CA LYS A 69 -13.77 -6.97 1.42
C LYS A 69 -13.08 -5.74 0.81
N GLU A 70 -12.07 -5.21 1.48
CA GLU A 70 -11.33 -4.00 1.11
C GLU A 70 -9.89 -4.36 0.70
N GLN A 71 -9.60 -5.64 0.46
CA GLN A 71 -8.27 -6.16 0.13
C GLN A 71 -8.12 -6.41 -1.36
N ASP A 72 -7.86 -5.33 -2.09
CA ASP A 72 -7.60 -5.35 -3.52
C ASP A 72 -6.36 -4.51 -3.82
N VAL A 73 -5.71 -4.82 -4.95
CA VAL A 73 -4.66 -3.98 -5.53
C VAL A 73 -5.04 -3.64 -6.95
N THR A 74 -5.10 -2.35 -7.25
CA THR A 74 -5.33 -1.83 -8.61
C THR A 74 -4.04 -1.25 -9.16
N VAL A 75 -3.66 -1.69 -10.35
CA VAL A 75 -2.45 -1.27 -11.07
C VAL A 75 -2.84 -0.70 -12.42
N ALA A 76 -2.35 0.51 -12.72
CA ALA A 76 -2.51 1.13 -14.02
C ALA A 76 -1.50 0.57 -15.04
N GLY A 77 -1.94 0.49 -16.30
CA GLY A 77 -1.05 0.32 -17.44
C GLY A 77 -0.12 1.53 -17.61
N THR A 78 0.87 1.42 -18.50
CA THR A 78 1.92 2.44 -18.67
C THR A 78 1.44 3.79 -19.21
N GLN A 79 0.23 3.84 -19.76
CA GLN A 79 -0.45 5.03 -20.28
C GLN A 79 -1.80 5.26 -19.58
N GLY A 80 -2.11 4.45 -18.57
CA GLY A 80 -3.35 4.51 -17.80
C GLY A 80 -3.16 5.21 -16.46
N ALA A 81 -4.24 5.29 -15.71
CA ALA A 81 -4.23 5.80 -14.35
C ALA A 81 -5.31 5.12 -13.53
N VAL A 82 -5.00 4.81 -12.27
CA VAL A 82 -5.99 4.44 -11.27
C VAL A 82 -6.82 5.68 -10.97
N LYS A 83 -8.14 5.53 -11.06
CA LYS A 83 -9.09 6.60 -10.83
C LYS A 83 -9.56 6.60 -9.39
N ASP A 84 -9.78 7.78 -8.83
CA ASP A 84 -10.50 7.90 -7.55
C ASP A 84 -12.00 7.63 -7.73
N LYS A 85 -12.75 7.70 -6.64
CA LYS A 85 -14.20 7.50 -6.63
C LYS A 85 -14.98 8.52 -7.48
N SER A 86 -14.40 9.67 -7.78
CA SER A 86 -14.98 10.68 -8.66
C SER A 86 -14.68 10.40 -10.14
N GLY A 87 -13.91 9.34 -10.43
CA GLY A 87 -13.49 8.96 -11.77
C GLY A 87 -12.28 9.76 -12.26
N GLU A 88 -11.66 10.57 -11.40
CA GLU A 88 -10.49 11.38 -11.76
C GLU A 88 -9.23 10.52 -11.73
N ALA A 89 -8.40 10.64 -12.76
CA ALA A 89 -7.12 9.94 -12.84
C ALA A 89 -6.17 10.47 -11.76
N ARG A 90 -5.72 9.59 -10.85
CA ARG A 90 -4.90 10.01 -9.70
C ARG A 90 -3.54 9.34 -9.62
N ALA A 91 -3.44 8.04 -9.86
CA ALA A 91 -2.24 7.30 -9.44
C ALA A 91 -1.84 6.15 -10.35
N MET A 92 -0.68 5.56 -10.10
CA MET A 92 -0.20 4.36 -10.78
C MET A 92 -0.65 3.08 -10.08
N VAL A 93 -0.68 3.08 -8.75
CA VAL A 93 -1.13 1.92 -7.94
C VAL A 93 -1.99 2.40 -6.79
N CYS A 94 -3.01 1.61 -6.48
CA CYS A 94 -3.82 1.72 -5.28
C CYS A 94 -3.85 0.38 -4.56
N ILE A 95 -3.60 0.40 -3.25
CA ILE A 95 -3.75 -0.73 -2.35
C ILE A 95 -4.92 -0.44 -1.41
N GLY A 96 -5.82 -1.41 -1.34
CA GLY A 96 -7.13 -1.26 -0.74
C GLY A 96 -8.19 -0.99 -1.82
N ASP A 97 -9.42 -1.40 -1.53
CA ASP A 97 -10.59 -1.15 -2.38
C ASP A 97 -10.78 0.37 -2.65
N ILE A 98 -11.45 0.68 -3.76
CA ILE A 98 -11.79 2.03 -4.24
C ILE A 98 -13.32 2.14 -4.30
N THR A 99 -13.97 2.12 -3.14
CA THR A 99 -15.41 2.35 -2.99
C THR A 99 -15.69 3.63 -2.21
N ASP A 100 -16.95 4.08 -2.21
CA ASP A 100 -17.37 5.26 -1.46
C ASP A 100 -17.05 5.16 0.04
N ASP A 101 -17.20 3.96 0.61
CA ASP A 101 -16.94 3.67 2.01
C ASP A 101 -15.47 3.34 2.31
N SER A 102 -14.69 3.08 1.28
CA SER A 102 -13.29 2.69 1.37
C SER A 102 -12.53 3.27 0.17
N PRO A 103 -12.11 4.54 0.21
CA PRO A 103 -11.08 5.00 -0.70
C PRO A 103 -9.77 4.26 -0.39
N GLY A 104 -8.95 3.99 -1.41
CA GLY A 104 -7.68 3.27 -1.25
C GLY A 104 -6.83 3.74 -0.06
N ARG A 105 -6.13 2.79 0.58
CA ARG A 105 -5.34 3.00 1.81
C ARG A 105 -3.91 3.40 1.57
N LEU A 106 -3.34 2.98 0.45
CA LEU A 106 -2.03 3.43 -0.02
C LEU A 106 -2.09 3.63 -1.53
N TRP A 107 -1.83 4.85 -1.96
CA TRP A 107 -1.71 5.23 -3.36
C TRP A 107 -0.25 5.53 -3.68
N LEU A 108 0.22 5.10 -4.84
CA LEU A 108 1.59 5.30 -5.32
C LEU A 108 1.59 6.00 -6.68
N GLY A 109 2.49 6.95 -6.84
CA GLY A 109 2.54 7.86 -7.98
C GLY A 109 1.30 8.73 -8.08
N ILE A 110 0.79 9.24 -6.95
CA ILE A 110 -0.40 10.10 -6.93
C ILE A 110 -0.07 11.54 -7.36
N ASP A 111 -0.91 12.15 -8.19
CA ASP A 111 -0.90 13.60 -8.47
C ASP A 111 -2.32 14.14 -8.73
N VAL A 112 -2.45 15.47 -8.75
CA VAL A 112 -3.71 16.16 -9.05
C VAL A 112 -4.01 16.13 -10.54
N ASP A 113 -2.98 16.26 -11.38
CA ASP A 113 -3.09 16.37 -12.85
C ASP A 113 -2.88 15.02 -13.58
N GLY A 114 -3.08 13.90 -12.88
CA GLY A 114 -2.86 12.54 -13.37
C GLY A 114 -1.88 11.76 -12.49
N PRO A 115 -1.39 10.58 -12.91
CA PRO A 115 -0.34 9.89 -12.17
C PRO A 115 0.97 10.67 -12.26
N ALA A 116 1.69 10.77 -11.14
CA ALA A 116 3.00 11.41 -11.08
C ALA A 116 4.01 10.71 -12.00
N GLY A 117 5.11 11.38 -12.36
CA GLY A 117 6.14 10.80 -13.23
C GLY A 117 6.87 9.57 -12.65
N ASP A 118 6.75 9.34 -11.34
CA ASP A 118 7.28 8.16 -10.65
C ASP A 118 6.33 7.67 -9.53
N VAL A 119 6.69 6.57 -8.86
CA VAL A 119 5.87 5.93 -7.83
C VAL A 119 6.04 6.50 -6.42
N ARG A 120 6.92 7.49 -6.22
CA ARG A 120 7.30 7.98 -4.88
C ARG A 120 6.31 8.97 -4.31
N SER A 121 5.49 9.62 -5.14
CA SER A 121 4.38 10.43 -4.64
C SER A 121 3.31 9.51 -4.05
N CYS A 122 3.06 9.63 -2.76
CA CYS A 122 2.22 8.70 -2.01
C CYS A 122 1.07 9.41 -1.30
N GLN A 123 -0.05 8.70 -1.18
CA GLN A 123 -1.12 9.05 -0.24
C GLN A 123 -1.39 7.85 0.65
N GLN A 124 -1.37 8.04 1.96
CA GLN A 124 -1.53 6.94 2.91
C GLN A 124 -2.42 7.33 4.07
N TRP A 125 -3.34 6.42 4.41
CA TRP A 125 -4.14 6.49 5.62
C TRP A 125 -4.79 5.13 5.93
N VAL A 126 -5.29 4.97 7.15
CA VAL A 126 -6.15 3.85 7.58
C VAL A 126 -7.32 4.39 8.39
N LYS A 127 -8.43 3.65 8.50
CA LYS A 127 -9.54 4.07 9.36
C LYS A 127 -9.12 3.92 10.81
N LYS A 128 -9.53 4.85 11.69
CA LYS A 128 -9.24 4.77 13.14
C LYS A 128 -9.62 3.42 13.76
N LYS A 129 -10.73 2.82 13.31
CA LYS A 129 -11.21 1.50 13.77
C LYS A 129 -10.32 0.32 13.34
N GLU A 130 -9.43 0.52 12.38
CA GLU A 130 -8.47 -0.48 11.90
C GLU A 130 -7.17 -0.47 12.72
N LEU A 131 -6.96 0.57 13.55
CA LEU A 131 -5.79 0.62 14.43
C LEU A 131 -5.86 -0.50 15.49
N PRO A 132 -4.75 -1.21 15.76
CA PRO A 132 -4.72 -2.26 16.79
C PRO A 132 -5.04 -1.69 18.18
N ALA A 133 -5.99 -2.30 18.88
CA ALA A 133 -6.47 -1.81 20.17
C ALA A 133 -5.44 -1.98 21.31
N ASP A 134 -4.48 -2.89 21.14
CA ASP A 134 -3.38 -3.18 22.06
C ASP A 134 -2.15 -2.29 21.83
N LYS A 135 -2.20 -1.38 20.86
CA LYS A 135 -1.11 -0.46 20.51
C LYS A 135 -1.51 0.99 20.71
N LYS A 136 -0.62 1.78 21.33
CA LYS A 136 -0.83 3.22 21.48
C LYS A 136 -0.37 3.95 20.22
N TYR A 137 -1.34 4.34 19.40
CA TYR A 137 -1.12 5.20 18.25
C TYR A 137 -0.78 6.64 18.69
N ILE A 138 0.24 7.24 18.08
CA ILE A 138 0.73 8.59 18.42
C ILE A 138 0.74 9.54 17.22
N GLY A 139 0.35 9.06 16.04
CA GLY A 139 0.25 9.88 14.84
C GLY A 139 -0.99 10.77 14.80
N THR A 140 -1.24 11.36 13.62
CA THR A 140 -2.36 12.27 13.40
C THR A 140 -3.60 11.52 12.93
N ILE A 141 -4.73 11.75 13.61
CA ILE A 141 -6.06 11.36 13.13
C ILE A 141 -6.80 12.62 12.70
N ASP A 142 -7.28 12.65 11.45
CA ASP A 142 -8.07 13.79 10.95
C ASP A 142 -9.51 13.79 11.51
N ASN A 143 -10.27 14.83 11.18
CA ASN A 143 -11.67 14.98 11.60
C ASN A 143 -12.63 13.95 10.97
N LYS A 144 -12.18 13.19 9.97
CA LYS A 144 -12.93 12.09 9.33
C LYS A 144 -12.57 10.74 9.93
N GLY A 145 -11.64 10.70 10.88
CA GLY A 145 -11.18 9.46 11.50
C GLY A 145 -10.17 8.70 10.66
N HIS A 146 -9.46 9.36 9.75
CA HIS A 146 -8.33 8.80 9.02
C HIS A 146 -7.05 8.95 9.85
N ALA A 147 -6.41 7.84 10.18
CA ALA A 147 -5.13 7.79 10.86
C ALA A 147 -3.99 7.65 9.85
N MET A 148 -2.98 8.50 9.96
CA MET A 148 -1.80 8.51 9.09
C MET A 148 -0.67 7.68 9.71
N LEU A 149 -0.11 6.74 8.97
CA LEU A 149 1.09 6.01 9.37
C LEU A 149 2.36 6.78 8.96
N ALA A 150 2.27 7.55 7.88
CA ALA A 150 3.25 8.55 7.48
C ALA A 150 3.08 9.86 8.26
N SER A 151 3.96 10.83 8.03
CA SER A 151 3.93 12.13 8.70
C SER A 151 2.78 13.02 8.25
N SER A 152 2.30 12.79 7.03
CA SER A 152 1.20 13.51 6.40
C SER A 152 0.37 12.59 5.51
N PHE A 153 -0.83 13.06 5.16
CA PHE A 153 -1.76 12.33 4.29
C PHE A 153 -1.19 12.08 2.89
N ASN A 154 -0.56 13.10 2.30
CA ASN A 154 0.23 12.99 1.07
C ASN A 154 1.69 13.27 1.41
N PHE A 155 2.62 12.47 0.87
CA PHE A 155 4.05 12.67 1.04
C PHE A 155 4.81 12.14 -0.18
N THR A 156 5.99 12.70 -0.46
CA THR A 156 6.92 12.11 -1.43
C THR A 156 7.91 11.25 -0.68
N ALA A 157 7.89 9.93 -0.90
CA ALA A 157 8.81 9.02 -0.25
C ALA A 157 10.27 9.38 -0.59
N ALA A 158 11.10 9.53 0.45
CA ALA A 158 12.54 9.73 0.30
C ALA A 158 13.20 8.49 -0.30
N ASP A 159 12.67 7.32 0.05
CA ASP A 159 13.07 6.03 -0.50
C ASP A 159 11.85 5.12 -0.67
N LEU A 160 11.89 4.31 -1.71
CA LEU A 160 10.91 3.27 -1.98
C LEU A 160 11.66 2.03 -2.44
N GLU A 161 11.54 0.97 -1.66
CA GLU A 161 12.15 -0.33 -1.94
C GLU A 161 11.06 -1.38 -2.15
N ILE A 162 11.30 -2.30 -3.08
CA ILE A 162 10.38 -3.40 -3.38
C ILE A 162 11.16 -4.70 -3.26
N TYR A 163 10.66 -5.58 -2.41
CA TYR A 163 11.23 -6.90 -2.15
C TYR A 163 10.26 -7.99 -2.57
N THR A 164 10.80 -9.10 -3.06
CA THR A 164 10.04 -10.35 -3.25
C THR A 164 10.30 -11.27 -2.05
N LEU A 165 9.25 -11.69 -1.38
CA LEU A 165 9.35 -12.57 -0.22
C LEU A 165 9.33 -14.03 -0.66
N GLN A 166 10.49 -14.68 -0.70
CA GLN A 166 10.54 -16.11 -0.96
C GLN A 166 10.20 -16.89 0.31
N CYS A 167 9.00 -17.44 0.38
CA CYS A 167 8.65 -18.38 1.45
C CYS A 167 9.36 -19.73 1.19
N ARG A 168 10.49 -19.97 1.88
CA ARG A 168 11.11 -21.30 1.88
C ARG A 168 10.14 -22.28 2.54
N LYS A 169 9.54 -23.18 1.75
CA LYS A 169 8.84 -24.34 2.31
C LYS A 169 9.84 -25.12 3.17
N ARG A 170 9.60 -25.18 4.49
CA ARG A 170 10.34 -26.09 5.36
C ARG A 170 10.12 -27.51 4.83
N LYS A 171 11.19 -28.19 4.41
CA LYS A 171 11.14 -29.64 4.19
C LYS A 171 10.64 -30.25 5.50
N LYS A 172 9.55 -31.02 5.44
CA LYS A 172 9.23 -31.95 6.52
C LYS A 172 10.47 -32.83 6.68
N THR A 173 11.11 -32.75 7.82
CA THR A 173 12.07 -33.77 8.24
C THR A 173 11.26 -35.03 8.48
N ASP A 174 11.33 -35.98 7.54
CA ASP A 174 10.92 -37.34 7.81
C ASP A 174 11.72 -37.81 9.03
N THR A 175 11.02 -38.08 10.12
CA THR A 175 11.62 -38.60 11.34
C THR A 175 11.74 -40.12 11.12
N PRO A 176 12.91 -40.72 11.41
CA PRO A 176 13.17 -42.14 11.16
C PRO A 176 12.24 -43.08 11.93
#